data_AF-A0A9Q2BZH8-F1
#
_entry.id   AF-A0A9Q2BZH8-F1
#
_cell.length_a   1.000
_cell.length_b   1.000
_cell.length_c   1.000
_cell.angle_alpha   90.00
_cell.angle_beta   90.00
_cell.angle_gamma   90.00
#
_symmetry.space_group_name_H-M   'P 1'
#
loop_
_entity.id
_entity.type
_entity.pdbx_description
1 polymer ?
#
loop_
_entity_poly.entity_id
_entity_poly.type
_entity_poly.pdbx_seq_one_letter_code
_entity_poly.pdbx_strand_id
1 'polypeptide(L)'
;MTFPLRQRFPALTRKRLREIQLQYGHDPVVRRLLWEIRCLQVVIMRARQLEQSMGPGEGTTDTGIIVGALRSELAGESWLQEWEIELDTCGKMPP
;
A
#
# COMPACT_ATOMS: atom_id res chain seq x y z
N MET A 1 8.35 14.37 0.74
CA MET A 1 9.69 13.85 0.40
C MET A 1 9.56 12.89 -0.76
N THR A 2 10.44 12.95 -1.75
CA THR A 2 10.43 12.04 -2.90
C THR A 2 11.09 10.72 -2.50
N PHE A 3 10.33 9.62 -2.51
CA PHE A 3 10.87 8.29 -2.20
C PHE A 3 11.83 7.86 -3.33
N PRO A 4 13.17 7.77 -3.11
CA PRO A 4 14.13 7.56 -4.19
C PRO A 4 13.93 6.21 -4.92
N LEU A 5 13.40 5.21 -4.22
CA LEU A 5 13.05 3.92 -4.83
C LEU A 5 11.90 4.04 -5.83
N ARG A 6 10.89 4.88 -5.55
CA ARG A 6 9.72 5.07 -6.42
C ARG A 6 10.03 5.89 -7.68
N GLN A 7 11.12 6.66 -7.67
CA GLN A 7 11.63 7.32 -8.88
C GLN A 7 12.20 6.32 -9.88
N ARG A 8 12.88 5.27 -9.39
CA ARG A 8 13.47 4.23 -10.25
C ARG A 8 12.49 3.10 -10.58
N PHE A 9 11.63 2.76 -9.62
CA PHE A 9 10.64 1.69 -9.72
C PHE A 9 9.26 2.22 -9.31
N PRO A 10 8.49 2.76 -10.28
CA PRO A 10 7.14 3.23 -10.03
C PRO A 10 6.28 2.15 -9.37
N ALA A 11 5.33 2.56 -8.55
CA ALA A 11 4.39 1.63 -7.93
C ALA A 11 3.66 0.78 -8.98
N LEU A 12 3.61 -0.53 -8.73
CA LEU A 12 2.82 -1.43 -9.55
C LEU A 12 1.35 -1.22 -9.18
N THR A 13 0.53 -0.94 -10.20
CA THR A 13 -0.93 -0.93 -10.06
C THR A 13 -1.43 -2.34 -9.85
N ARG A 14 -2.65 -2.48 -9.31
CA ARG A 14 -3.30 -3.80 -9.18
C ARG A 14 -3.50 -4.48 -10.53
N LYS A 15 -3.70 -3.70 -11.59
CA LYS A 15 -3.79 -4.21 -12.96
C LYS A 15 -2.47 -4.86 -13.39
N ARG A 16 -1.34 -4.16 -13.19
CA ARG A 16 0.00 -4.69 -13.52
C ARG A 16 0.37 -5.92 -12.69
N LEU A 17 0.05 -5.94 -11.40
CA LEU A 17 0.26 -7.12 -10.56
C LEU A 17 -0.53 -8.34 -11.07
N ARG A 18 -1.79 -8.13 -11.50
CA ARG A 18 -2.61 -9.18 -12.13
C ARG A 18 -2.03 -9.64 -13.47
N GLU A 19 -1.55 -8.72 -14.31
CA GLU A 19 -0.89 -9.06 -15.57
C GLU A 19 0.37 -9.90 -15.34
N ILE A 20 1.21 -9.55 -14.37
CA ILE A 20 2.40 -10.34 -13.98
C ILE A 20 1.99 -11.73 -13.50
N GLN A 21 0.94 -11.83 -12.67
CA GLN A 21 0.43 -13.12 -12.21
C GLN A 21 -0.07 -13.99 -13.38
N LEU A 22 -0.79 -13.41 -14.34
CA LEU A 22 -1.31 -14.15 -15.51
C LEU A 22 -0.17 -14.63 -16.40
N GLN A 23 0.84 -13.78 -16.63
CA GLN A 23 1.94 -14.06 -17.54
C GLN A 23 2.99 -15.01 -16.93
N TYR A 24 3.31 -14.84 -15.65
CA TYR A 24 4.43 -15.52 -14.98
C TYR A 24 4.02 -16.35 -13.76
N GLY A 25 2.72 -16.52 -13.50
CA GLY A 25 2.25 -17.22 -12.29
C GLY A 25 2.63 -18.70 -12.22
N HIS A 26 3.10 -19.30 -13.31
CA HIS A 26 3.66 -20.64 -13.35
C HIS A 26 5.09 -20.70 -12.74
N ASP A 27 5.82 -19.59 -12.75
CA ASP A 27 7.15 -19.49 -12.14
C ASP A 27 7.01 -19.44 -10.60
N PRO A 28 7.64 -20.37 -9.85
CA PRO A 28 7.52 -20.45 -8.40
C PRO A 28 8.14 -19.25 -7.68
N VAL A 29 9.20 -18.66 -8.23
CA VAL A 29 9.88 -17.48 -7.67
C VAL A 29 8.99 -16.25 -7.83
N VAL A 30 8.45 -16.03 -9.03
CA VAL A 30 7.54 -14.91 -9.28
C VAL A 30 6.28 -15.03 -8.42
N ARG A 31 5.71 -16.24 -8.32
CA ARG A 31 4.56 -16.49 -7.44
C ARG A 31 4.87 -16.16 -5.98
N ARG A 32 6.06 -16.53 -5.48
CA ARG A 32 6.47 -16.20 -4.11
C ARG A 32 6.60 -14.70 -3.92
N LEU A 33 7.22 -13.97 -4.85
CA LEU A 33 7.37 -12.52 -4.77
C LEU A 33 6.03 -11.79 -4.79
N LEU A 34 5.10 -12.20 -5.65
CA LEU A 34 3.74 -11.65 -5.67
C LEU A 34 3.01 -11.87 -4.33
N TRP A 35 3.29 -12.98 -3.66
CA TRP A 35 2.74 -13.25 -2.33
C TRP A 35 3.34 -12.35 -1.25
N GLU A 36 4.67 -12.17 -1.25
CA GLU A 36 5.34 -11.24 -0.33
C GLU A 36 4.83 -9.80 -0.52
N ILE A 37 4.62 -9.36 -1.78
CA ILE A 37 4.00 -8.07 -2.08
C ILE A 37 2.61 -7.99 -1.45
N ARG A 38 1.77 -9.02 -1.60
CA ARG A 38 0.43 -9.04 -1.00
C ARG A 38 0.48 -8.97 0.53
N CYS A 39 1.42 -9.67 1.17
CA CYS A 39 1.62 -9.58 2.62
C CYS A 39 1.97 -8.16 3.06
N LEU A 40 2.89 -7.49 2.36
CA LEU A 40 3.24 -6.09 2.64
C LEU A 40 2.05 -5.14 2.46
N GLN A 41 1.23 -5.36 1.42
CA GLN A 41 0.01 -4.57 1.19
C GLN A 41 -0.96 -4.67 2.36
N VAL A 42 -1.16 -5.87 2.91
CA VAL A 42 -2.01 -6.07 4.09
C VAL A 42 -1.46 -5.35 5.32
N VAL A 43 -0.15 -5.42 5.57
CA VAL A 43 0.49 -4.72 6.69
C VAL A 43 0.28 -3.20 6.58
N ILE A 44 0.47 -2.64 5.38
CA ILE A 44 0.25 -1.22 5.11
C ILE A 44 -1.21 -0.83 5.32
N MET A 45 -2.16 -1.64 4.85
CA MET A 45 -3.59 -1.42 5.09
C MET A 45 -3.92 -1.40 6.58
N ARG A 46 -3.32 -2.29 7.38
CA ARG A 46 -3.49 -2.29 8.85
C ARG A 46 -2.87 -1.07 9.50
N ALA A 47 -1.69 -0.62 9.06
CA ALA A 47 -1.08 0.60 9.55
C ALA A 47 -1.96 1.82 9.27
N ARG A 48 -2.60 1.88 8.10
CA ARG A 48 -3.57 2.93 7.73
C ARG A 48 -4.84 2.90 8.58
N GLN A 49 -5.38 1.71 8.85
CA GLN A 49 -6.53 1.57 9.74
C GLN A 49 -6.20 1.98 11.18
N LEU A 50 -5.01 1.64 11.67
CA LEU A 50 -4.52 2.07 12.96
C LEU A 50 -4.39 3.60 13.01
N GLU A 51 -3.82 4.20 11.99
CA GLU A 51 -3.73 5.65 11.86
C GLU A 51 -5.10 6.35 11.91
N GLN A 52 -6.11 5.78 11.23
CA GLN A 52 -7.49 6.30 11.22
C GLN A 52 -8.21 6.13 12.56
N SER A 53 -7.86 5.10 13.34
CA SER A 53 -8.46 4.86 14.66
C SER A 53 -7.84 5.71 15.76
N MET A 54 -6.62 6.18 15.54
CA MET A 54 -6.00 7.21 16.36
C MET A 54 -6.75 8.52 16.11
N GLY A 55 -7.31 9.12 17.16
CA GLY A 55 -7.93 10.46 17.08
C GLY A 55 -6.93 11.50 16.54
N PRO A 56 -7.36 12.73 16.21
CA PRO A 56 -6.49 13.75 15.63
C PRO A 56 -5.31 14.04 16.57
N GLY A 57 -4.15 13.42 16.29
CA GLY A 57 -2.91 13.73 16.96
C GLY A 57 -2.37 15.03 16.42
N GLU A 58 -2.19 16.03 17.28
CA GLU A 58 -1.54 17.29 16.91
C GLU A 58 -0.14 17.00 16.36
N GLY A 59 0.17 17.61 15.21
CA GLY A 59 1.35 17.30 14.39
C GLY A 59 2.72 17.59 15.02
N THR A 60 2.75 18.02 16.28
CA THR A 60 3.97 18.26 17.07
C THR A 60 4.29 17.15 18.07
N THR A 61 3.39 16.18 18.25
CA THR A 61 3.65 14.98 19.07
C THR A 61 4.55 13.99 18.32
N ASP A 62 5.36 13.21 19.03
CA ASP A 62 6.18 12.13 18.43
C ASP A 62 5.33 11.21 17.53
N THR A 63 4.12 10.90 18.00
CA THR A 63 3.10 10.17 17.26
C THR A 63 2.68 10.86 15.97
N GLY A 64 2.43 12.18 16.02
CA GLY A 64 2.09 12.99 14.84
C GLY A 64 3.21 13.03 13.79
N ILE A 65 4.47 13.08 14.23
CA ILE A 65 5.65 13.02 13.35
C ILE A 65 5.74 11.67 12.65
N ILE A 66 5.59 10.56 13.39
CA ILE A 66 5.63 9.20 12.84
C ILE A 66 4.48 8.98 11.85
N VAL A 67 3.27 9.40 12.19
CA VAL A 67 2.11 9.34 11.30
C VAL A 67 2.32 10.19 10.04
N GLY A 68 2.88 11.39 10.18
CA GLY A 68 3.20 12.26 9.05
C GLY A 68 4.24 11.65 8.09
N ALA A 69 5.26 10.97 8.63
CA ALA A 69 6.22 10.21 7.85
C ALA A 69 5.52 9.08 7.10
N LEU A 70 4.75 8.23 7.80
CA LEU A 70 4.01 7.12 7.21
C LEU A 70 3.10 7.58 6.06
N ARG A 71 2.30 8.63 6.26
CA ARG A 71 1.46 9.23 5.20
C ARG A 71 2.27 9.61 3.96
N SER A 72 3.45 10.20 4.17
CA SER A 72 4.32 10.63 3.08
C SER A 72 4.89 9.46 2.29
N GLU A 73 5.22 8.34 2.95
CA GLU A 73 5.68 7.13 2.27
C GLU A 73 4.55 6.49 1.47
N LEU A 74 3.36 6.39 2.08
CA LEU A 74 2.18 5.79 1.47
C LEU A 74 1.62 6.60 0.30
N ALA A 75 1.84 7.91 0.25
CA ALA A 75 1.43 8.76 -0.88
C ALA A 75 2.05 8.32 -2.23
N GLY A 76 3.18 7.60 -2.20
CA GLY A 76 3.82 7.04 -3.39
C GLY A 76 3.23 5.71 -3.88
N GLU A 77 2.28 5.13 -3.14
CA GLU A 77 1.73 3.79 -3.39
C GLU A 77 0.40 3.86 -4.13
N SER A 78 0.44 3.87 -5.47
CA SER A 78 -0.79 4.00 -6.30
C SER A 78 -1.81 2.88 -6.07
N TRP A 79 -1.37 1.65 -5.77
CA TRP A 79 -2.26 0.53 -5.46
C TRP A 79 -3.05 0.72 -4.17
N LEU A 80 -2.55 1.55 -3.24
CA LEU A 80 -3.22 1.88 -1.99
C LEU A 80 -4.35 2.88 -2.24
N GLN A 81 -4.13 3.87 -3.10
CA GLN A 81 -5.20 4.78 -3.55
C GLN A 81 -6.31 4.01 -4.28
N GLU A 82 -5.94 3.08 -5.17
CA GLU A 82 -6.90 2.17 -5.84
C GLU A 82 -7.72 1.38 -4.81
N TRP A 83 -7.10 0.95 -3.71
CA TRP A 83 -7.78 0.24 -2.64
C TRP A 83 -8.75 1.12 -1.83
N GLU A 84 -8.31 2.32 -1.45
CA GLU A 84 -9.16 3.28 -0.73
C GLU A 84 -10.41 3.61 -1.56
N ILE A 85 -10.24 3.84 -2.87
CA ILE A 85 -11.36 4.06 -3.81
C ILE A 85 -12.30 2.83 -3.85
N GLU A 86 -11.76 1.61 -3.92
CA GLU A 86 -12.58 0.39 -3.93
C GLU A 86 -13.36 0.20 -2.62
N LEU A 87 -12.77 0.52 -1.46
CA LEU A 87 -13.49 0.48 -0.18
C LEU A 87 -14.65 1.48 -0.16
N ASP A 88 -14.37 2.72 -0.56
CA ASP A 88 -15.34 3.82 -0.53
C ASP A 88 -16.50 3.56 -1.50
N THR A 89 -16.21 2.96 -2.66
CA THR A 89 -17.21 2.70 -3.71
C THR A 89 -17.96 1.39 -3.55
N CYS A 90 -17.38 0.37 -2.90
CA CYS A 90 -17.93 -0.99 -2.94
C CYS A 90 -18.29 -1.56 -1.56
N GLY A 91 -17.87 -0.94 -0.44
CA GLY A 91 -18.12 -1.45 0.92
C GLY A 91 -17.54 -2.85 1.18
N LYS A 92 -16.80 -3.42 0.23
CA LYS A 92 -16.22 -4.76 0.29
C LYS A 92 -14.76 -4.65 0.64
N MET A 93 -14.42 -5.18 1.81
CA MET A 93 -13.04 -5.47 2.17
C MET A 93 -12.50 -6.50 1.15
N PRO A 94 -11.39 -6.23 0.45
CA PRO A 94 -10.83 -7.20 -0.47
C PRO A 94 -10.34 -8.42 0.30
N PRO A 95 -10.41 -9.63 -0.30
CA PRO A 95 -9.91 -10.85 0.32
C PRO A 95 -8.40 -10.83 0.54
#